data_AF-A0A7C5WNY3-F1
#
_entry.id   AF-A0A7C5WNY3-F1
#
_cell.length_a   1.000
_cell.length_b   1.000
_cell.length_c   1.000
_cell.angle_alpha   90.00
_cell.angle_beta   90.00
_cell.angle_gamma   90.00
#
_symmetry.space_group_name_H-M   'P 1'
#
loop_
_entity.id
_entity.type
_entity.pdbx_description
1 polymer ?
#
loop_
_entity_poly.entity_id
_entity_poly.type
_entity_poly.pdbx_seq_one_letter_code
_entity_poly.pdbx_strand_id
1 'polypeptide(L)' 'MSYKKKSTPLKACASCKALVDKETEICPYCGSREFTEEWSGIIITIDPENSELARILNITGKGRYAVKLE' A
#
# COMPACT_ATOMS: atom_id res chain seq x y z
N MET A 1 23.65 -13.86 -10.49
CA MET A 1 23.47 -13.14 -9.21
C MET A 1 21.99 -13.01 -8.91
N SER A 2 21.47 -13.73 -7.91
CA SER A 2 20.10 -13.51 -7.43
C SER A 2 20.06 -12.18 -6.69
N TYR A 3 19.36 -11.18 -7.23
CA TYR A 3 19.14 -9.90 -6.56
C TYR A 3 18.37 -10.19 -5.27
N LYS A 4 19.05 -10.17 -4.12
CA LYS A 4 18.39 -10.27 -2.81
C LYS A 4 17.44 -9.08 -2.68
N LYS A 5 16.14 -9.34 -2.83
CA LYS A 5 15.07 -8.35 -2.64
C LYS A 5 15.26 -7.75 -1.24
N LYS A 6 15.67 -6.49 -1.14
CA LYS A 6 15.76 -5.79 0.15
C LYS A 6 14.35 -5.81 0.75
N SER A 7 14.19 -6.52 1.87
CA SER A 7 12.95 -6.52 2.64
C SER A 7 12.58 -5.09 2.97
N THR A 8 11.53 -4.57 2.34
CA THR A 8 10.96 -3.28 2.71
C THR A 8 10.33 -3.42 4.11
N PRO A 9 10.34 -2.38 4.95
CA PRO A 9 9.72 -2.44 6.28
C PRO A 9 8.19 -2.45 6.21
N LEU A 10 7.61 -2.46 5.01
CA LEU A 10 6.18 -2.31 4.75
C LEU A 10 5.63 -3.55 4.05
N LYS A 11 4.41 -3.91 4.41
CA LYS A 11 3.58 -4.88 3.68
C LYS A 11 2.39 -4.16 3.06
N ALA A 12 1.90 -4.68 1.93
CA ALA A 12 0.75 -4.13 1.24
C ALA A 12 -0.51 -4.91 1.64
N CYS A 13 -1.61 -4.21 1.91
CA CYS A 13 -2.91 -4.82 2.06
C CYS A 13 -3.37 -5.40 0.70
N ALA A 14 -3.73 -6.68 0.66
CA ALA A 14 -4.18 -7.33 -0.57
C ALA A 14 -5.50 -6.73 -1.10
N SER A 15 -6.34 -6.21 -0.19
CA SER A 15 -7.68 -5.71 -0.54
C SER A 15 -7.68 -4.26 -1.04
N CYS A 16 -6.85 -3.38 -0.46
CA CYS A 16 -6.86 -1.93 -0.79
C CYS A 16 -5.50 -1.36 -1.18
N LYS A 17 -4.46 -2.19 -1.26
CA LYS A 17 -3.07 -1.82 -1.62
C LYS A 17 -2.38 -0.84 -0.66
N ALA A 18 -2.98 -0.47 0.45
CA ALA A 18 -2.34 0.36 1.45
C ALA A 18 -1.07 -0.30 1.99
N LEU A 19 0.01 0.47 2.07
CA LEU A 19 1.28 0.06 2.67
C LEU A 19 1.27 0.40 4.16
N VAL A 20 1.48 -0.62 4.98
CA VAL A 20 1.45 -0.55 6.44
C VAL A 20 2.69 -1.22 7.03
N ASP A 21 3.00 -0.93 8.28
CA ASP A 21 4.09 -1.60 8.99
C ASP A 21 3.82 -3.10 9.12
N LYS A 22 4.88 -3.92 9.11
CA LYS A 22 4.76 -5.39 9.15
C LYS A 22 3.97 -5.90 10.37
N GLU A 23 4.03 -5.19 11.47
CA GLU A 23 3.35 -5.49 12.73
C GLU A 23 1.83 -5.22 12.68
N THR A 24 1.34 -4.54 11.66
CA THR A 24 -0.10 -4.21 11.53
C THR A 24 -0.94 -5.47 11.30
N GLU A 25 -1.80 -5.84 12.24
CA GLU A 25 -2.66 -7.04 12.11
C GLU A 25 -3.94 -6.78 11.31
N ILE A 26 -4.49 -5.57 11.38
CA ILE A 26 -5.74 -5.17 10.72
C ILE A 26 -5.47 -3.89 9.93
N CYS A 27 -5.86 -3.88 8.65
CA CYS A 27 -5.64 -2.73 7.78
C CYS A 27 -6.49 -1.54 8.27
N PRO A 28 -5.88 -0.39 8.61
CA PRO A 28 -6.61 0.77 9.12
C PRO A 28 -7.48 1.46 8.06
N TYR A 29 -7.28 1.13 6.78
CA TYR A 29 -8.01 1.73 5.67
C TYR A 29 -9.26 0.94 5.25
N CYS A 30 -9.26 -0.39 5.40
CA CYS A 30 -10.36 -1.24 4.92
C CYS A 30 -10.77 -2.36 5.87
N GLY A 31 -10.09 -2.56 6.99
CA GLY A 31 -10.38 -3.62 7.96
C GLY A 31 -9.91 -5.03 7.57
N SER A 32 -9.34 -5.21 6.38
CA SER A 32 -8.79 -6.51 5.94
C SER A 32 -7.61 -6.96 6.81
N ARG A 33 -7.43 -8.28 6.92
CA ARG A 33 -6.28 -8.94 7.57
C ARG A 33 -5.33 -9.60 6.56
N GLU A 34 -5.63 -9.44 5.27
CA GLU A 34 -4.85 -10.04 4.18
C GLU A 34 -3.79 -9.07 3.68
N PHE A 35 -2.54 -9.51 3.71
CA PHE A 35 -1.38 -8.72 3.34
C PHE A 35 -0.38 -9.53 2.51
N THR A 36 0.38 -8.84 1.66
CA THR A 36 1.51 -9.38 0.91
C THR A 36 2.78 -8.55 1.15
N GLU A 37 3.93 -9.22 1.25
CA GLU A 37 5.24 -8.55 1.21
C GLU A 37 5.75 -8.36 -0.23
N GLU A 38 5.10 -8.99 -1.21
CA GLU A 38 5.44 -8.86 -2.61
C GLU A 38 4.58 -7.78 -3.27
N TRP A 39 5.15 -6.60 -3.34
CA TRP A 39 4.54 -5.45 -3.99
C TRP A 39 5.62 -4.60 -4.67
N SER A 40 5.21 -3.78 -5.63
CA SER A 40 6.11 -2.89 -6.37
C SER A 40 5.44 -1.54 -6.67
N GLY A 41 6.29 -0.51 -6.75
CA GLY A 41 5.86 0.88 -6.92
C GLY A 41 5.20 1.46 -5.67
N ILE A 42 5.40 2.76 -5.44
CA ILE A 42 4.81 3.48 -4.31
C ILE A 42 4.10 4.74 -4.78
N ILE A 43 2.88 4.94 -4.29
CA ILE A 43 2.12 6.17 -4.42
C ILE A 43 1.98 6.75 -3.03
N ILE A 44 2.31 8.03 -2.88
CA ILE A 44 2.16 8.75 -1.61
C ILE A 44 1.06 9.79 -1.80
N THR A 45 -0.09 9.53 -1.19
CA THR A 45 -1.24 10.43 -1.24
C THR A 45 -1.19 11.35 -0.02
N ILE A 46 -0.87 12.63 -0.26
CA ILE A 46 -0.77 13.66 0.78
C ILE A 46 -2.16 14.28 1.05
N ASP A 47 -2.85 14.64 -0.03
CA ASP A 47 -4.18 15.24 -0.02
C ASP A 47 -5.08 14.49 -1.02
N PRO A 48 -5.88 13.51 -0.54
CA PRO A 48 -6.77 12.74 -1.40
C PRO A 48 -7.88 13.58 -2.04
N GLU A 49 -8.36 14.62 -1.35
CA GLU A 49 -9.50 15.43 -1.81
C GLU A 49 -9.13 16.28 -3.02
N ASN A 50 -7.89 16.79 -3.05
CA ASN A 50 -7.38 17.61 -4.15
C ASN A 50 -6.55 16.83 -5.19
N SER A 51 -6.33 15.52 -4.99
CA SER A 51 -5.53 14.71 -5.92
C SER A 51 -6.39 14.02 -6.98
N GLU A 52 -6.19 14.40 -8.24
CA GLU A 52 -6.83 13.70 -9.38
C GLU A 52 -6.42 12.22 -9.45
N LEU A 53 -5.14 11.93 -9.17
CA LEU A 53 -4.64 10.55 -9.14
C LEU A 53 -5.33 9.73 -8.04
N ALA A 54 -5.56 10.32 -6.86
CA ALA A 54 -6.27 9.64 -5.78
C ALA A 54 -7.72 9.32 -6.17
N ARG A 55 -8.41 10.25 -6.85
CA ARG A 55 -9.77 10.02 -7.37
C ARG A 55 -9.82 8.88 -8.39
N ILE A 56 -8.91 8.88 -9.37
CA ILE A 56 -8.82 7.82 -10.39
C ILE A 56 -8.58 6.45 -9.74
N LEU A 57 -7.76 6.41 -8.68
CA LEU A 57 -7.42 5.17 -7.97
C LEU A 57 -8.39 4.82 -6.82
N ASN A 58 -9.47 5.59 -6.64
CA ASN A 58 -10.41 5.47 -5.53
C ASN A 58 -9.73 5.44 -4.14
N ILE A 59 -8.64 6.18 -3.99
CA ILE A 59 -7.93 6.35 -2.73
C ILE A 59 -8.59 7.48 -1.95
N THR A 60 -9.22 7.14 -0.82
CA THR A 60 -9.88 8.11 0.07
C THR A 60 -9.02 8.51 1.26
N GLY A 61 -8.01 7.71 1.59
CA GLY A 61 -7.11 7.94 2.72
C GLY A 61 -5.79 8.59 2.31
N LYS A 62 -5.27 9.47 3.17
CA LYS A 62 -3.86 9.88 3.10
C LYS A 62 -2.98 8.72 3.50
N GLY A 63 -1.87 8.51 2.81
CA GLY A 63 -0.99 7.38 3.11
C GLY A 63 -0.14 6.93 1.94
N ARG A 64 0.48 5.76 2.12
CA ARG A 64 1.31 5.10 1.12
C ARG A 64 0.54 3.92 0.55
N TYR A 65 0.56 3.76 -0.77
CA TYR A 65 -0.14 2.69 -1.47
C TYR A 65 0.81 2.03 -2.48
N ALA A 66 0.68 0.71 -2.63
CA ALA A 66 1.39 -0.04 -3.67
C ALA A 66 0.74 0.20 -5.04
N VAL A 67 1.57 0.32 -6.08
CA VAL A 67 1.05 0.38 -7.47
C VAL A 67 0.57 -1.00 -7.90
N LYS A 68 1.41 -2.00 -7.67
CA LYS A 68 1.18 -3.39 -8.05
C LYS A 68 1.46 -4.34 -6.89
N LEU A 69 0.62 -5.37 -6.77
CA LEU A 69 0.86 -6.53 -5.92
C LEU A 69 1.32 -7.67 -6.83
N GLU A 70 2.27 -8.49 -6.37
CA GLU A 70 2.67 -9.74 -7.04
C GLU A 70 2.02 -10.95 -6.35
#